data_AF-A0A1P8VZN1-F1
#
_entry.id   AF-A0A1P8VZN1-F1
#
_cell.length_a   1.000
_cell.length_b   1.000
_cell.length_c   1.000
_cell.angle_alpha   90.00
_cell.angle_beta   90.00
_cell.angle_gamma   90.00
#
_symmetry.space_group_name_H-M   'P 1'
#
loop_
_entity.id
_entity.type
_entity.pdbx_description
1 polymer ?
#
loop_
_entity_poly.entity_id
_entity_poly.type
_entity_poly.pdbx_seq_one_letter_code
_entity_poly.pdbx_strand_id
1 'polypeptide(L)'
;SKGPAVRATRAQMDRCLYKQTIRSALENQDNLHIFQQSVDDVILQSNRIVGVITQMGLRFCAKAVVLTVGTFLAGKIHIGLRQSQGGRAGDPAANSLAEKLRQLPLRIKRLKTGTPPRLDGRTINYQVLLEQPSDTPLPVFSYLGKTEQHPQQISCFITYTNEKTHSIIRSGLDRSPIYSGVIDGVGPRYCPSIEDKVVRFADKPSHQIFLEPEGLHTHEVYPNGISTSLPFDIQCGLIHSIKGLEQAHITRPGYAIEY
;
A
#
# COMPACT_ATOMS: atom_id res chain seq x y z
N SER A 1 -6.74 27.58 -9.05
CA SER A 1 -7.63 27.73 -10.22
C SER A 1 -9.10 27.38 -9.92
N LYS A 2 -9.40 26.49 -8.97
CA LYS A 2 -10.78 26.24 -8.50
C LYS A 2 -11.00 26.80 -7.08
N GLY A 3 -12.25 27.13 -6.72
CA GLY A 3 -12.60 27.82 -5.47
C GLY A 3 -12.28 27.04 -4.18
N PRO A 4 -12.35 27.67 -2.99
CA PRO A 4 -11.96 27.06 -1.71
C PRO A 4 -12.65 25.74 -1.39
N ALA A 5 -13.93 25.60 -1.76
CA ALA A 5 -14.75 24.43 -1.47
C ALA A 5 -14.24 23.10 -2.09
N VAL A 6 -13.34 23.17 -3.08
CA VAL A 6 -12.80 21.97 -3.76
C VAL A 6 -11.30 21.79 -3.54
N ARG A 7 -10.72 22.51 -2.57
CA ARG A 7 -9.30 22.35 -2.20
C ARG A 7 -9.15 21.20 -1.23
N ALA A 8 -8.07 20.44 -1.38
CA ALA A 8 -7.68 19.38 -0.47
C ALA A 8 -6.18 19.45 -0.22
N THR A 9 -5.75 19.21 1.02
CA THR A 9 -4.34 19.17 1.40
C THR A 9 -3.81 17.76 1.20
N ARG A 10 -2.61 17.66 0.60
CA ARG A 10 -1.84 16.42 0.47
C ARG A 10 -0.42 16.71 0.91
N ALA A 11 0.20 15.76 1.62
CA ALA A 11 1.62 15.82 1.91
C ALA A 11 2.27 14.45 1.70
N GLN A 12 3.56 14.47 1.37
CA GLN A 12 4.41 13.29 1.47
C GLN A 12 4.77 13.04 2.93
N MET A 13 4.91 11.77 3.28
CA MET A 13 5.26 11.35 4.63
C MET A 13 6.58 10.61 4.60
N ASP A 14 7.54 11.05 5.43
CA ASP A 14 8.63 10.16 5.81
C ASP A 14 8.04 8.99 6.59
N ARG A 15 8.10 7.80 6.02
CA ARG A 15 7.43 6.61 6.57
C ARG A 15 8.02 6.19 7.92
N CYS A 16 9.32 6.40 8.13
CA CYS A 16 10.00 6.08 9.37
C CYS A 16 9.63 7.08 10.46
N LEU A 17 9.72 8.38 10.15
CA LEU A 17 9.36 9.45 11.07
C LEU A 17 7.89 9.33 11.49
N TYR A 18 6.97 9.16 10.53
CA TYR A 18 5.55 9.00 10.82
C TYR A 18 5.30 7.79 11.74
N LYS A 19 5.91 6.64 11.44
CA LYS A 19 5.79 5.44 12.28
C LYS A 19 6.31 5.69 13.70
N GLN A 20 7.46 6.35 13.84
CA GLN A 20 8.06 6.68 15.12
C GLN A 20 7.17 7.65 15.93
N THR A 21 6.66 8.71 15.30
CA THR A 21 5.78 9.70 15.94
C THR A 21 4.51 9.05 16.46
N ILE A 22 3.83 8.22 15.65
CA ILE A 22 2.61 7.53 16.08
C ILE A 22 2.91 6.54 17.20
N ARG A 23 4.01 5.78 17.11
CA ARG A 23 4.41 4.84 18.15
C ARG A 23 4.64 5.57 19.48
N SER A 24 5.43 6.64 19.46
CA SER A 24 5.72 7.44 20.65
C SER A 24 4.45 8.03 21.26
N ALA A 25 3.53 8.55 20.45
CA ALA A 25 2.25 9.08 20.94
C ALA A 25 1.42 7.99 21.65
N LEU A 26 1.35 6.78 21.09
CA LEU A 26 0.59 5.67 21.67
C LEU A 26 1.25 5.12 22.94
N GLU A 27 2.59 5.00 22.97
CA GLU A 27 3.33 4.52 24.15
C GLU A 27 3.24 5.46 25.36
N ASN A 28 2.95 6.75 25.13
CA ASN A 28 2.83 7.77 26.18
C ASN A 28 1.38 8.22 26.44
N GLN A 29 0.39 7.53 25.88
CA GLN A 29 -1.01 7.85 26.10
C GLN A 29 -1.51 7.22 27.41
N ASP A 30 -2.00 8.06 28.33
CA ASP A 30 -2.60 7.60 29.59
C ASP A 30 -3.74 6.60 29.33
N ASN A 31 -3.77 5.54 30.15
CA ASN A 31 -4.73 4.43 30.09
C ASN A 31 -4.67 3.57 28.82
N LEU A 32 -3.59 3.66 28.02
CA LEU A 32 -3.34 2.78 26.89
C LEU A 32 -2.18 1.81 27.19
N HIS A 33 -2.44 0.51 27.05
CA HIS A 33 -1.43 -0.53 27.17
C HIS A 33 -1.19 -1.18 25.80
N ILE A 34 0.05 -1.19 25.34
CA ILE A 34 0.46 -1.87 24.12
C ILE A 34 1.03 -3.23 24.48
N PHE A 35 0.49 -4.28 23.88
CA PHE A 35 0.97 -5.65 24.05
C PHE A 35 1.16 -6.30 22.68
N GLN A 36 2.41 -6.67 22.36
CA GLN A 36 2.75 -7.24 21.06
C GLN A 36 2.41 -8.73 21.01
N GLN A 37 1.21 -9.07 20.54
CA GLN A 37 0.80 -10.43 20.21
C GLN A 37 -0.25 -10.45 19.09
N SER A 38 -0.24 -11.53 18.29
CA SER A 38 -1.38 -11.84 17.41
C SER A 38 -2.58 -12.26 18.25
N VAL A 39 -3.77 -11.84 17.83
CA VAL A 39 -5.05 -12.34 18.37
C VAL A 39 -5.53 -13.44 17.45
N ASP A 40 -5.80 -14.62 18.01
CA ASP A 40 -6.16 -15.83 17.27
C ASP A 40 -7.63 -16.22 17.48
N ASP A 41 -8.28 -15.75 18.55
CA ASP A 41 -9.70 -16.02 18.82
C ASP A 41 -10.40 -14.87 19.57
N VAL A 42 -11.72 -14.83 19.50
CA VAL A 42 -12.59 -13.97 20.31
C VAL A 42 -13.34 -14.81 21.33
N ILE A 43 -13.51 -14.29 22.54
CA ILE A 43 -14.26 -14.98 23.60
C ILE A 43 -15.69 -14.47 23.59
N LEU A 44 -16.64 -15.36 23.36
CA LEU A 44 -18.07 -15.07 23.39
C LEU A 44 -18.74 -15.76 24.58
N GLN A 45 -19.63 -15.04 25.26
CA GLN A 45 -20.61 -15.61 26.18
C GLN A 45 -22.00 -15.33 25.62
N SER A 46 -22.70 -16.40 25.22
CA SER A 46 -23.88 -16.29 24.35
C SER A 46 -23.56 -15.44 23.11
N ASN A 47 -24.27 -14.33 22.86
CA ASN A 47 -24.02 -13.42 21.74
C ASN A 47 -23.21 -12.18 22.12
N ARG A 48 -22.52 -12.18 23.26
CA ARG A 48 -21.75 -11.03 23.75
C ARG A 48 -20.26 -11.32 23.76
N ILE A 49 -19.48 -10.42 23.20
CA ILE A 49 -18.01 -10.46 23.31
C ILE A 49 -17.58 -10.11 24.73
N VAL A 50 -16.67 -10.92 25.28
CA VAL A 50 -16.12 -10.75 26.64
C VAL A 50 -14.60 -10.72 26.66
N GLY A 51 -13.93 -10.91 25.53
CA GLY A 51 -12.47 -10.87 25.45
C GLY A 51 -11.90 -11.42 24.16
N VAL A 52 -10.58 -11.64 24.17
CA VAL A 52 -9.79 -12.22 23.08
C VAL A 52 -8.78 -13.23 23.60
N ILE A 53 -8.35 -14.14 22.72
CA ILE A 53 -7.27 -15.09 22.97
C ILE A 53 -6.13 -14.79 22.00
N THR A 54 -4.93 -14.65 22.53
CA THR A 54 -3.72 -14.43 21.73
C THR A 54 -3.14 -15.74 21.20
N GLN A 55 -2.24 -15.65 20.21
CA GLN A 55 -1.52 -16.81 19.66
C GLN A 55 -0.76 -17.60 20.73
N MET A 56 -0.24 -16.94 21.77
CA MET A 56 0.41 -17.59 22.92
C MET A 56 -0.56 -18.20 23.93
N GLY A 57 -1.88 -18.14 23.68
CA GLY A 57 -2.92 -18.69 24.55
C GLY A 57 -3.35 -17.78 25.71
N LEU A 58 -2.78 -16.57 25.84
CA LEU A 58 -3.23 -15.60 26.86
C LEU A 58 -4.63 -15.11 26.55
N ARG A 59 -5.42 -14.93 27.61
CA ARG A 59 -6.79 -14.40 27.57
C ARG A 59 -6.82 -12.98 28.11
N PHE A 60 -7.36 -12.06 27.33
CA PHE A 60 -7.65 -10.70 27.76
C PHE A 60 -9.15 -10.50 27.82
N CYS A 61 -9.67 -10.14 28.99
CA CYS A 61 -11.09 -9.83 29.17
C CYS A 61 -11.35 -8.36 28.83
N ALA A 62 -12.40 -8.08 28.08
CA ALA A 62 -12.77 -6.72 27.70
C ALA A 62 -14.29 -6.59 27.55
N LYS A 63 -14.83 -5.40 27.87
CA LYS A 63 -16.25 -5.09 27.69
C LYS A 63 -16.63 -4.88 26.22
N ALA A 64 -15.65 -4.49 25.40
CA ALA A 64 -15.77 -4.26 23.97
C ALA A 64 -14.43 -4.58 23.29
N VAL A 65 -14.47 -4.99 22.02
CA VAL A 65 -13.29 -5.28 21.20
C VAL A 65 -13.46 -4.57 19.86
N VAL A 66 -12.43 -3.84 19.44
CA VAL A 66 -12.39 -3.19 18.13
C VAL A 66 -11.40 -3.95 17.25
N LEU A 67 -11.88 -4.53 16.15
CA LEU A 67 -11.05 -5.27 15.20
C LEU A 67 -10.56 -4.36 14.08
N THR A 68 -9.26 -4.06 14.07
CA THR A 68 -8.58 -3.26 13.03
C THR A 68 -7.54 -4.11 12.28
N VAL A 69 -7.99 -5.23 11.71
CA VAL A 69 -7.15 -6.29 11.15
C VAL A 69 -6.42 -5.93 9.85
N GLY A 70 -6.72 -4.77 9.25
CA GLY A 70 -6.09 -4.30 8.02
C GLY A 70 -6.13 -5.34 6.91
N THR A 71 -4.98 -5.58 6.29
CA THR A 71 -4.79 -6.57 5.22
C THR A 71 -4.34 -7.95 5.73
N PHE A 72 -4.35 -8.18 7.05
CA PHE A 72 -3.77 -9.37 7.66
C PHE A 72 -4.72 -10.56 7.75
N LEU A 73 -6.03 -10.31 7.86
CA LEU A 73 -7.02 -11.37 8.06
C LEU A 73 -7.08 -12.29 6.83
N ALA A 74 -6.59 -13.53 6.96
CA ALA A 74 -6.40 -14.46 5.84
C ALA A 74 -5.75 -13.82 4.60
N GLY A 75 -4.71 -13.01 4.83
CA GLY A 75 -3.97 -12.30 3.78
C GLY A 75 -3.20 -13.24 2.84
N LYS A 76 -3.30 -13.00 1.54
CA LYS A 76 -2.55 -13.68 0.48
C LYS A 76 -1.87 -12.68 -0.43
N ILE A 77 -0.58 -12.86 -0.67
CA ILE A 77 0.23 -12.03 -1.55
C ILE A 77 0.33 -12.70 -2.92
N HIS A 78 0.20 -11.92 -3.99
CA HIS A 78 0.23 -12.37 -5.37
C HIS A 78 1.29 -11.59 -6.18
N ILE A 79 2.24 -12.33 -6.78
CA ILE A 79 3.25 -11.79 -7.72
C ILE A 79 3.30 -12.73 -8.92
N GLY A 80 2.71 -12.30 -10.03
CA GLY A 80 2.34 -13.21 -11.11
C GLY A 80 1.54 -14.39 -10.55
N LEU A 81 1.77 -15.59 -11.06
CA LEU A 81 1.09 -16.80 -10.59
C LEU A 81 1.56 -17.31 -9.22
N ARG A 82 2.59 -16.71 -8.61
CA ARG A 82 3.07 -17.12 -7.29
C ARG A 82 2.20 -16.50 -6.20
N GLN A 83 1.79 -17.35 -5.26
CA GLN A 83 1.05 -16.97 -4.06
C GLN A 83 1.84 -17.29 -2.81
N SER A 84 1.76 -16.42 -1.80
CA SER A 84 2.25 -16.69 -0.45
C SER A 84 1.28 -16.16 0.59
N GLN A 85 1.28 -16.76 1.78
CA GLN A 85 0.49 -16.24 2.90
C GLN A 85 1.23 -15.07 3.55
N GLY A 86 0.49 -14.01 3.86
CA GLY A 86 1.04 -12.84 4.54
C GLY A 86 0.05 -11.69 4.56
N GLY A 87 0.04 -10.91 5.64
CA GLY A 87 -0.75 -9.68 5.69
C GLY A 87 -0.11 -8.53 4.93
N ARG A 88 1.22 -8.54 4.87
CA ARG A 88 2.09 -7.65 4.10
C ARG A 88 3.34 -8.42 3.73
N ALA A 89 4.11 -7.95 2.75
CA ALA A 89 5.40 -8.56 2.44
C ALA A 89 6.31 -8.61 3.68
N GLY A 90 6.66 -9.81 4.13
CA GLY A 90 7.47 -10.04 5.33
C GLY A 90 6.69 -10.27 6.63
N ASP A 91 5.39 -9.97 6.66
CA ASP A 91 4.55 -10.13 7.85
C ASP A 91 3.54 -11.30 7.69
N PRO A 92 3.37 -12.17 8.70
CA PRO A 92 2.46 -13.32 8.62
C PRO A 92 0.99 -12.89 8.53
N ALA A 93 0.15 -13.76 7.99
CA ALA A 93 -1.31 -13.57 7.96
C ALA A 93 -1.96 -14.00 9.28
N ALA A 94 -3.06 -13.36 9.65
CA ALA A 94 -3.91 -13.73 10.79
C ALA A 94 -4.94 -14.77 10.35
N ASN A 95 -4.51 -16.02 10.16
CA ASN A 95 -5.37 -17.10 9.65
C ASN A 95 -6.33 -17.63 10.73
N SER A 96 -5.82 -17.89 11.95
CA SER A 96 -6.62 -18.45 13.05
C SER A 96 -7.85 -17.58 13.35
N LEU A 97 -7.64 -16.27 13.50
CA LEU A 97 -8.73 -15.32 13.73
C LEU A 97 -9.74 -15.30 12.58
N ALA A 98 -9.27 -15.39 11.33
CA ALA A 98 -10.15 -15.41 10.17
C ALA A 98 -11.08 -16.64 10.18
N GLU A 99 -10.55 -17.81 10.54
CA GLU A 99 -11.33 -19.04 10.68
C GLU A 99 -12.37 -18.92 11.80
N LYS A 100 -11.99 -18.35 12.95
CA LYS A 100 -12.91 -18.13 14.07
C LYS A 100 -14.04 -17.18 13.71
N LEU A 101 -13.73 -16.07 13.03
CA LEU A 101 -14.76 -15.13 12.58
C LEU A 101 -15.70 -15.73 11.53
N ARG A 102 -15.24 -16.68 10.71
CA ARG A 102 -16.09 -17.42 9.74
C ARG A 102 -17.11 -18.34 10.40
N GLN A 103 -16.90 -18.74 11.66
CA GLN A 103 -17.87 -19.54 12.42
C GLN A 103 -19.05 -18.70 12.92
N LEU A 104 -18.92 -17.38 12.88
CA LEU A 104 -20.00 -16.45 13.20
C LEU A 104 -20.85 -16.21 11.95
N PRO A 105 -22.14 -15.83 12.09
CA PRO A 105 -23.04 -15.54 10.97
C PRO A 105 -22.73 -14.19 10.29
N LEU A 106 -21.47 -13.97 9.91
CA LEU A 106 -20.96 -12.77 9.26
C LEU A 106 -20.90 -12.98 7.75
N ARG A 107 -21.30 -11.96 6.99
CA ARG A 107 -21.12 -11.94 5.54
C ARG A 107 -19.68 -11.56 5.23
N ILE A 108 -18.91 -12.53 4.74
CA ILE A 108 -17.48 -12.35 4.46
C ILE A 108 -17.27 -12.26 2.95
N LYS A 109 -16.43 -11.31 2.53
CA LYS A 109 -15.95 -11.15 1.16
C LYS A 109 -14.45 -10.86 1.20
N ARG A 110 -13.78 -11.13 0.08
CA ARG A 110 -12.37 -10.79 -0.10
C ARG A 110 -12.23 -9.53 -0.95
N LEU A 111 -11.27 -8.70 -0.58
CA LEU A 111 -10.85 -7.52 -1.33
C LEU A 111 -9.41 -7.71 -1.80
N LYS A 112 -9.07 -6.99 -2.87
CA LYS A 112 -7.71 -6.97 -3.42
C LYS A 112 -7.20 -5.54 -3.49
N THR A 113 -5.98 -5.28 -3.02
CA THR A 113 -5.27 -4.01 -3.30
C THR A 113 -3.86 -4.29 -3.82
N GLY A 114 -3.32 -3.40 -4.65
CA GLY A 114 -2.00 -3.53 -5.26
C GLY A 114 -1.04 -2.42 -4.82
N THR A 115 0.23 -2.75 -4.70
CA THR A 115 1.33 -1.80 -4.49
C THR A 115 2.29 -1.84 -5.67
N PRO A 116 2.91 -0.72 -6.06
CA PRO A 116 3.97 -0.73 -7.07
C PRO A 116 5.23 -1.41 -6.52
N PRO A 117 6.21 -1.72 -7.39
CA PRO A 117 7.57 -2.00 -6.92
C PRO A 117 8.17 -0.81 -6.16
N ARG A 118 9.22 -1.06 -5.39
CA ARG A 118 10.07 0.00 -4.80
C ARG A 118 11.35 0.10 -5.61
N LEU A 119 11.80 1.33 -5.84
CA LEU A 119 12.96 1.63 -6.67
C LEU A 119 14.09 2.21 -5.81
N ASP A 120 15.34 1.92 -6.16
CA ASP A 120 16.51 2.62 -5.61
C ASP A 120 16.63 3.99 -6.27
N GLY A 121 16.37 5.03 -5.50
CA GLY A 121 16.41 6.42 -5.92
C GLY A 121 17.75 6.84 -6.52
N ARG A 122 18.87 6.19 -6.17
CA ARG A 122 20.20 6.51 -6.73
C ARG A 122 20.37 6.09 -8.19
N THR A 123 19.50 5.18 -8.65
CA THR A 123 19.53 4.62 -10.01
C THR A 123 18.53 5.31 -10.96
N ILE A 124 17.83 6.34 -10.46
CA ILE A 124 16.87 7.13 -11.23
C ILE A 124 17.59 8.35 -11.82
N ASN A 125 17.40 8.58 -13.12
CA ASN A 125 17.92 9.77 -13.79
C ASN A 125 16.95 10.95 -13.61
N TYR A 126 17.08 11.69 -12.50
CA TYR A 126 16.22 12.84 -12.21
C TYR A 126 16.39 14.02 -13.17
N GLN A 127 17.53 14.13 -13.86
CA GLN A 127 17.81 15.28 -14.75
C GLN A 127 16.84 15.37 -15.93
N VAL A 128 16.24 14.25 -16.33
CA VAL A 128 15.30 14.18 -17.46
C VAL A 128 13.83 14.22 -17.03
N LEU A 129 13.58 14.35 -15.73
CA LEU A 129 12.25 14.31 -15.12
C LEU A 129 11.74 15.70 -14.76
N LEU A 130 10.42 15.83 -14.67
CA LEU A 130 9.78 17.06 -14.21
C LEU A 130 9.73 17.06 -12.68
N GLU A 131 10.44 18.00 -12.05
CA GLU A 131 10.36 18.21 -10.61
C GLU A 131 9.01 18.82 -10.20
N GLN A 132 8.45 18.31 -9.11
CA GLN A 132 7.27 18.85 -8.43
C GLN A 132 7.65 19.23 -6.99
N PRO A 133 7.97 20.51 -6.73
CA PRO A 133 8.26 21.00 -5.39
C PRO A 133 6.97 21.17 -4.57
N SER A 134 7.15 21.48 -3.29
CA SER A 134 6.03 21.81 -2.39
C SER A 134 5.43 23.19 -2.67
N ASP A 135 4.19 23.39 -2.24
CA ASP A 135 3.50 24.69 -2.34
C ASP A 135 4.19 25.77 -1.48
N THR A 136 4.10 27.03 -1.90
CA THR A 136 4.54 28.20 -1.12
C THR A 136 3.40 29.21 -1.03
N PRO A 137 2.91 29.57 0.18
CA PRO A 137 3.35 29.09 1.51
C PRO A 137 2.94 27.63 1.79
N LEU A 138 3.69 26.96 2.69
CA LEU A 138 3.43 25.57 3.07
C LEU A 138 2.12 25.43 3.85
N PRO A 139 1.18 24.57 3.42
CA PRO A 139 -0.03 24.29 4.17
C PRO A 139 0.26 23.37 5.37
N VAL A 140 -0.51 23.53 6.44
CA VAL A 140 -0.46 22.67 7.64
C VAL A 140 -1.75 21.86 7.73
N PHE A 141 -1.65 20.56 8.05
CA PHE A 141 -2.82 19.68 8.20
C PHE A 141 -3.63 19.95 9.47
N SER A 142 -2.95 20.12 10.60
CA SER A 142 -3.59 20.35 11.90
C SER A 142 -3.85 21.84 12.12
N TYR A 143 -5.02 22.19 12.63
CA TYR A 143 -5.32 23.56 13.08
C TYR A 143 -4.44 24.03 14.25
N LEU A 144 -3.83 23.09 14.99
CA LEU A 144 -2.89 23.38 16.08
C LEU A 144 -1.43 23.36 15.63
N GLY A 145 -1.18 22.89 14.39
CA GLY A 145 0.16 22.74 13.88
C GLY A 145 0.75 24.06 13.40
N LYS A 146 2.07 24.07 13.22
CA LYS A 146 2.80 25.19 12.64
C LYS A 146 3.80 24.71 11.60
N THR A 147 4.12 25.57 10.64
CA THR A 147 5.06 25.28 9.56
C THR A 147 6.45 24.90 10.06
N GLU A 148 6.89 25.45 11.20
CA GLU A 148 8.20 25.14 11.80
C GLU A 148 8.31 23.71 12.33
N GLN A 149 7.17 23.01 12.49
CA GLN A 149 7.13 21.62 12.92
C GLN A 149 7.32 20.65 11.75
N HIS A 150 7.27 21.13 10.50
CA HIS A 150 7.43 20.27 9.34
C HIS A 150 8.88 19.79 9.22
N PRO A 151 9.10 18.53 8.80
CA PRO A 151 10.44 18.07 8.45
C PRO A 151 10.96 18.81 7.20
N GLN A 152 12.20 18.54 6.81
CA GLN A 152 12.75 19.04 5.55
C GLN A 152 11.82 18.70 4.38
N GLN A 153 11.50 19.71 3.56
CA GLN A 153 10.71 19.53 2.35
C GLN A 153 11.59 19.01 1.22
N ILE A 154 11.11 18.01 0.49
CA ILE A 154 11.76 17.44 -0.69
C ILE A 154 10.76 17.29 -1.82
N SER A 155 11.24 17.34 -3.05
CA SER A 155 10.38 17.28 -4.24
C SER A 155 9.96 15.85 -4.59
N CYS A 156 8.79 15.72 -5.20
CA CYS A 156 8.45 14.56 -6.01
C CYS A 156 8.89 14.80 -7.46
N PHE A 157 8.90 13.75 -8.27
CA PHE A 157 9.19 13.86 -9.71
C PHE A 157 8.09 13.22 -10.53
N ILE A 158 7.88 13.72 -11.75
CA ILE A 158 6.82 13.25 -12.63
C ILE A 158 7.45 12.62 -13.88
N THR A 159 6.96 11.44 -14.23
CA THR A 159 7.23 10.75 -15.48
C THR A 159 5.96 10.10 -16.01
N TYR A 160 6.04 9.41 -17.15
CA TYR A 160 4.89 8.82 -17.82
C TYR A 160 5.22 7.43 -18.38
N THR A 161 4.24 6.53 -18.35
CA THR A 161 4.28 5.34 -19.19
C THR A 161 4.18 5.71 -20.67
N ASN A 162 4.52 4.77 -21.55
CA ASN A 162 4.43 4.93 -22.99
C ASN A 162 3.96 3.63 -23.66
N GLU A 163 3.81 3.65 -24.99
CA GLU A 163 3.38 2.49 -25.78
C GLU A 163 4.26 1.25 -25.57
N LYS A 164 5.58 1.42 -25.42
CA LYS A 164 6.49 0.30 -25.12
C LYS A 164 6.16 -0.29 -23.75
N THR A 165 5.92 0.54 -22.74
CA THR A 165 5.46 0.10 -21.42
C THR A 165 4.17 -0.70 -21.53
N HIS A 166 3.20 -0.22 -22.31
CA HIS A 166 1.90 -0.88 -22.45
C HIS A 166 2.03 -2.21 -23.21
N SER A 167 2.88 -2.29 -24.22
CA SER A 167 3.19 -3.55 -24.92
C SER A 167 3.78 -4.60 -23.98
N ILE A 168 4.69 -4.21 -23.08
CA ILE A 168 5.29 -5.12 -22.09
C ILE A 168 4.25 -5.58 -21.06
N ILE A 169 3.36 -4.68 -20.64
CA ILE A 169 2.25 -5.04 -19.75
C ILE A 169 1.33 -6.06 -20.44
N ARG A 170 0.96 -5.82 -21.71
CA ARG A 170 0.09 -6.71 -22.50
C ARG A 170 0.69 -8.11 -22.64
N SER A 171 2.00 -8.24 -22.80
CA SER A 171 2.66 -9.55 -22.92
C SER A 171 2.70 -10.36 -21.62
N GLY A 172 2.34 -9.77 -20.47
CA GLY A 172 2.27 -10.44 -19.18
C GLY A 172 0.85 -10.64 -18.62
N LEU A 173 -0.19 -10.25 -19.36
CA LEU A 173 -1.58 -10.28 -18.87
C LEU A 173 -2.09 -11.69 -18.57
N ASP A 174 -1.68 -12.68 -19.35
CA ASP A 174 -1.97 -14.10 -19.15
C ASP A 174 -1.46 -14.63 -17.79
N ARG A 175 -0.37 -14.04 -17.30
CA ARG A 175 0.23 -14.35 -15.99
C ARG A 175 -0.17 -13.37 -14.88
N SER A 176 -1.09 -12.44 -15.17
CA SER A 176 -1.64 -11.54 -14.16
C SER A 176 -2.73 -12.26 -13.35
N PRO A 177 -2.62 -12.29 -12.01
CA PRO A 177 -3.63 -12.92 -11.14
C PRO A 177 -5.05 -12.40 -11.31
N ILE A 178 -5.21 -11.17 -11.82
CA ILE A 178 -6.50 -10.55 -12.11
C ILE A 178 -7.18 -11.25 -13.29
N TYR A 179 -6.41 -11.53 -14.33
CA TYR A 179 -6.92 -12.02 -15.62
C TYR A 179 -6.86 -13.54 -15.73
N SER A 180 -6.01 -14.19 -14.95
CA SER A 180 -5.93 -15.66 -14.88
C SER A 180 -6.93 -16.30 -13.92
N GLY A 181 -7.78 -15.51 -13.24
CA GLY A 181 -8.77 -16.02 -12.29
C GLY A 181 -8.19 -16.55 -10.98
N VAL A 182 -6.94 -16.21 -10.67
CA VAL A 182 -6.22 -16.67 -9.47
C VAL A 182 -6.58 -15.87 -8.21
N ILE A 183 -7.24 -14.71 -8.38
CA ILE A 183 -7.73 -13.87 -7.28
C ILE A 183 -9.26 -13.94 -7.24
N ASP A 184 -9.80 -14.27 -6.07
CA ASP A 184 -11.24 -14.30 -5.79
C ASP A 184 -11.76 -12.89 -5.43
N GLY A 185 -10.89 -12.05 -4.88
CA GLY A 185 -11.20 -10.73 -4.35
C GLY A 185 -11.43 -9.67 -5.43
N VAL A 186 -12.46 -8.84 -5.23
CA VAL A 186 -12.77 -7.73 -6.13
C VAL A 186 -11.89 -6.53 -5.79
N GLY A 187 -11.20 -5.98 -6.79
CA GLY A 187 -10.42 -4.74 -6.64
C GLY A 187 -11.29 -3.48 -6.54
N PRO A 188 -10.81 -2.39 -5.92
CA PRO A 188 -11.50 -1.11 -5.89
C PRO A 188 -11.74 -0.57 -7.31
N ARG A 189 -12.97 -0.13 -7.60
CA ARG A 189 -13.33 0.42 -8.92
C ARG A 189 -12.53 1.66 -9.33
N TYR A 190 -12.03 2.44 -8.36
CA TYR A 190 -11.45 3.77 -8.57
C TYR A 190 -9.92 3.81 -8.60
N CYS A 191 -9.23 2.73 -8.19
CA CYS A 191 -7.77 2.67 -8.18
C CYS A 191 -7.27 1.35 -8.81
N PRO A 192 -7.49 1.16 -10.12
CA PRO A 192 -7.04 -0.03 -10.83
C PRO A 192 -5.51 -0.13 -10.84
N SER A 193 -4.99 -1.36 -10.88
CA SER A 193 -3.57 -1.61 -11.17
C SER A 193 -3.22 -1.14 -12.58
N ILE A 194 -1.93 -0.98 -12.88
CA ILE A 194 -1.49 -0.50 -14.19
C ILE A 194 -1.91 -1.44 -15.32
N GLU A 195 -1.87 -2.74 -15.08
CA GLU A 195 -2.38 -3.73 -16.04
C GLU A 195 -3.87 -3.53 -16.35
N ASP A 196 -4.68 -3.18 -15.34
CA ASP A 196 -6.11 -2.93 -15.51
C ASP A 196 -6.40 -1.55 -16.14
N LYS A 197 -5.57 -0.54 -15.86
CA LYS A 197 -5.62 0.76 -16.56
C LYS A 197 -5.34 0.62 -18.05
N VAL A 198 -4.30 -0.14 -18.42
CA VAL A 198 -3.92 -0.34 -19.84
C VAL A 198 -4.99 -1.08 -20.63
N VAL A 199 -5.71 -2.03 -20.00
CA VAL A 199 -6.82 -2.73 -20.65
C VAL A 199 -8.08 -1.86 -20.75
N ARG A 200 -8.46 -1.16 -19.66
CA ARG A 200 -9.69 -0.37 -19.63
C ARG A 200 -9.62 0.94 -20.40
N PHE A 201 -8.44 1.55 -20.45
CA PHE A 201 -8.19 2.83 -21.11
C PHE A 201 -7.15 2.65 -22.22
N ALA A 202 -7.42 1.69 -23.11
CA ALA A 202 -6.51 1.31 -24.19
C ALA A 202 -6.28 2.43 -25.23
N ASP A 203 -7.15 3.44 -25.25
CA ASP A 203 -7.05 4.65 -26.07
C ASP A 203 -6.04 5.67 -25.51
N LYS A 204 -5.63 5.55 -24.24
CA LYS A 204 -4.67 6.47 -23.63
C LYS A 204 -3.23 6.06 -23.96
N PRO A 205 -2.45 6.92 -24.64
CA PRO A 205 -1.07 6.59 -25.02
C PRO A 205 -0.09 6.62 -23.83
N SER A 206 -0.50 7.21 -22.71
CA SER A 206 0.33 7.34 -21.52
C SER A 206 -0.51 7.46 -20.25
N HIS A 207 0.14 7.12 -19.14
CA HIS A 207 -0.35 7.28 -17.78
C HIS A 207 0.72 7.94 -16.94
N GLN A 208 0.36 9.00 -16.22
CA GLN A 208 1.26 9.73 -15.34
C GLN A 208 1.69 8.91 -14.13
N ILE A 209 2.95 9.08 -13.74
CA ILE A 209 3.59 8.45 -12.60
C ILE A 209 4.21 9.55 -11.74
N PHE A 210 3.99 9.48 -10.43
CA PHE A 210 4.74 10.28 -9.47
C PHE A 210 5.81 9.40 -8.84
N LEU A 211 7.05 9.85 -8.87
CA LEU A 211 8.16 9.27 -8.12
C LEU A 211 8.24 9.99 -6.78
N GLU A 212 7.81 9.29 -5.75
CA GLU A 212 7.60 9.82 -4.41
C GLU A 212 8.66 9.23 -3.46
N PRO A 213 9.57 10.05 -2.90
CA PRO A 213 10.54 9.55 -1.92
C PRO A 213 9.83 8.97 -0.69
N GLU A 214 10.25 7.81 -0.18
CA GLU A 214 9.62 7.20 1.01
C GLU A 214 10.07 7.81 2.35
N GLY A 215 11.11 8.66 2.34
CA GLY A 215 11.60 9.37 3.51
C GLY A 215 12.92 10.10 3.26
N LEU A 216 13.38 10.85 4.25
CA LEU A 216 14.59 11.68 4.21
C LEU A 216 15.88 10.86 4.34
N HIS A 217 15.79 9.70 5.00
CA HIS A 217 16.93 8.85 5.33
C HIS A 217 16.89 7.49 4.62
N THR A 218 16.16 7.41 3.50
CA THR A 218 16.10 6.22 2.64
C THR A 218 16.29 6.62 1.19
N HIS A 219 16.81 5.70 0.40
CA HIS A 219 16.84 5.84 -1.06
C HIS A 219 15.63 5.19 -1.72
N GLU A 220 14.72 4.54 -0.99
CA GLU A 220 13.55 3.94 -1.60
C GLU A 220 12.59 5.00 -2.16
N VAL A 221 12.20 4.82 -3.42
CA VAL A 221 11.22 5.66 -4.13
C VAL A 221 9.99 4.83 -4.48
N TYR A 222 8.82 5.40 -4.24
CA TYR A 222 7.50 4.86 -4.56
C TYR A 222 7.02 5.44 -5.90
N PRO A 223 6.96 4.64 -6.99
CA PRO A 223 6.43 5.10 -8.27
C PRO A 223 4.90 4.98 -8.26
N ASN A 224 4.24 5.99 -7.72
CA ASN A 224 2.78 6.07 -7.63
C ASN A 224 2.14 6.11 -9.02
N GLY A 225 1.09 5.31 -9.21
CA GLY A 225 0.36 5.18 -10.47
C GLY A 225 0.58 3.83 -11.17
N ILE A 226 1.64 3.09 -10.82
CA ILE A 226 1.99 1.80 -11.44
C ILE A 226 1.92 0.59 -10.49
N SER A 227 0.96 0.57 -9.57
CA SER A 227 0.65 -0.63 -8.79
C SER A 227 0.41 -1.83 -9.71
N THR A 228 0.98 -2.99 -9.40
CA THR A 228 0.90 -4.15 -10.27
C THR A 228 0.99 -5.47 -9.50
N SER A 229 0.43 -6.52 -10.09
CA SER A 229 0.60 -7.91 -9.63
C SER A 229 1.25 -8.80 -10.70
N LEU A 230 1.85 -8.21 -11.73
CA LEU A 230 2.52 -8.94 -12.81
C LEU A 230 3.77 -9.70 -12.31
N PRO A 231 4.23 -10.73 -13.04
CA PRO A 231 5.51 -11.39 -12.78
C PRO A 231 6.69 -10.40 -12.75
N PHE A 232 7.71 -10.70 -11.94
CA PHE A 232 8.83 -9.80 -11.71
C PHE A 232 9.62 -9.45 -12.99
N ASP A 233 9.76 -10.39 -13.92
CA ASP A 233 10.39 -10.17 -15.23
C ASP A 233 9.67 -9.07 -16.04
N ILE A 234 8.34 -9.07 -16.00
CA ILE A 234 7.51 -8.04 -16.65
C ILE A 234 7.60 -6.71 -15.90
N GLN A 235 7.69 -6.74 -14.57
CA GLN A 235 7.90 -5.53 -13.78
C GLN A 235 9.24 -4.87 -14.11
N CYS A 236 10.32 -5.63 -14.25
CA CYS A 236 11.62 -5.08 -14.70
C CYS A 236 11.48 -4.43 -16.07
N GLY A 237 10.91 -5.14 -17.05
CA GLY A 237 10.74 -4.63 -18.40
C GLY A 237 9.90 -3.35 -18.47
N LEU A 238 8.78 -3.29 -17.74
CA LEU A 238 7.91 -2.11 -17.75
C LEU A 238 8.60 -0.92 -17.07
N ILE A 239 9.34 -1.13 -15.97
CA ILE A 239 10.09 -0.06 -15.29
C ILE A 239 11.18 0.51 -16.20
N HIS A 240 12.01 -0.34 -16.80
CA HIS A 240 13.10 0.10 -17.69
C HIS A 240 12.61 0.73 -19.01
N SER A 241 11.33 0.60 -19.33
CA SER A 241 10.73 1.27 -20.49
C SER A 241 10.32 2.72 -20.22
N ILE A 242 10.27 3.16 -18.96
CA ILE A 242 9.79 4.48 -18.54
C ILE A 242 10.96 5.47 -18.56
N LYS A 243 10.71 6.67 -19.08
CA LYS A 243 11.71 7.75 -19.14
C LYS A 243 12.28 8.06 -17.76
N GLY A 244 13.60 8.07 -17.65
CA GLY A 244 14.35 8.33 -16.42
C GLY A 244 14.52 7.11 -15.50
N LEU A 245 13.89 5.98 -15.84
CA LEU A 245 13.94 4.73 -15.08
C LEU A 245 14.65 3.60 -15.86
N GLU A 246 15.36 3.92 -16.94
CA GLU A 246 15.97 2.94 -17.85
C GLU A 246 16.98 2.02 -17.15
N GLN A 247 17.62 2.51 -16.08
CA GLN A 247 18.58 1.79 -15.24
C GLN A 247 18.07 1.59 -13.80
N ALA A 248 16.79 1.85 -13.55
CA ALA A 248 16.25 1.81 -12.20
C ALA A 248 16.35 0.39 -11.62
N HIS A 249 16.94 0.28 -10.43
CA HIS A 249 17.01 -0.96 -9.68
C HIS A 249 15.77 -1.12 -8.80
N ILE A 250 15.07 -2.25 -8.94
CA ILE A 250 13.90 -2.59 -8.12
C ILE A 250 14.40 -3.21 -6.80
N THR A 251 14.18 -2.51 -5.68
CA THR A 251 14.52 -3.01 -4.33
C THR A 251 13.48 -3.98 -3.79
N ARG A 252 12.20 -3.81 -4.19
CA ARG A 252 11.10 -4.71 -3.82
C ARG A 252 10.12 -4.87 -4.96
N PRO A 253 9.65 -6.10 -5.26
CA PRO A 253 8.65 -6.31 -6.29
C PRO A 253 7.31 -5.66 -5.91
N GLY A 254 6.59 -5.18 -6.91
CA GLY A 254 5.17 -4.89 -6.81
C GLY A 254 4.39 -6.18 -6.61
N TYR A 255 3.30 -6.10 -5.86
CA TYR A 255 2.45 -7.23 -5.58
C TYR A 255 1.02 -6.77 -5.33
N ALA A 256 0.10 -7.74 -5.33
CA ALA A 256 -1.20 -7.52 -4.77
C ALA A 256 -1.41 -8.32 -3.49
N ILE A 257 -2.19 -7.74 -2.57
CA ILE A 257 -2.66 -8.40 -1.37
C ILE A 257 -4.15 -8.63 -1.48
N GLU A 258 -4.57 -9.86 -1.21
CA GLU A 258 -5.95 -10.27 -1.10
C GLU A 258 -6.26 -10.63 0.36
N TYR A 259 -7.33 -10.07 0.90
CA TYR A 259 -7.73 -10.22 2.31
C TYR A 259 -9.25 -10.32 2.42
#